data_AF-W6M0A0-F1
#
_entry.id   AF-W6M0A0-F1
#
_cell.length_a   1.000
_cell.length_b   1.000
_cell.length_c   1.000
_cell.angle_alpha   90.00
_cell.angle_beta   90.00
_cell.angle_gamma   90.00
#
_symmetry.space_group_name_H-M   'P 1'
#
loop_
_entity.id
_entity.type
_entity.pdbx_description
1 polymer ?
#
loop_
_entity_poly.entity_id
_entity_poly.type
_entity_poly.pdbx_seq_one_letter_code
_entity_poly.pdbx_strand_id
1 'polypeptide(L)'
;MATISNPSTELSHYAGVLALELDAEQSDPNGVPPAPLDVATATALAGHLAKDLERILGHIDPLGLILVGALYDQTEILRPGFPLTKALAALYKGSSPSPDFKPQLIALGSDRGFFPVAAINPLRRPGSGPLLLLPFCFVGQANAIADLARIMEDILLQSGEVSQATREAVQQMFNLTILNVSFATLSDLCALLRVQLESNELLPLWRLLEHGWFEKDEICTVTLEPGNYFIAEKDDVHTLFYTFDDWAQFGPGQDLPATTLGSGYGRWTRAQRLYTLALELYGVHVRTVLANPPLTATLAGAEGAAAVAALREIPCLSGDFLVEAVFQNDSENTEQQILITNQVDLELGTLAYTVTSLDAAGKLLRLEHHYPLNPEGLKVIIDRLRQRGAEQGAQRRVLHPGQLVYSETGRSLRAAAETDVAVQTGKLH
;
A
#
# COMPACT_ATOMS: atom_id res chain seq x y z
N MET A 1 37.33 31.17 30.59
CA MET A 1 36.23 30.39 31.21
C MET A 1 35.41 29.82 30.07
N ALA A 2 35.52 28.50 29.86
CA ALA A 2 34.74 27.80 28.85
C ALA A 2 33.27 27.82 29.27
N THR A 3 32.39 28.33 28.41
CA THR A 3 30.94 28.21 28.54
C THR A 3 30.58 26.73 28.38
N ILE A 4 30.34 26.08 29.52
CA ILE A 4 29.72 24.76 29.59
C ILE A 4 28.33 24.93 28.96
N SER A 5 28.11 24.29 27.82
CA SER A 5 26.78 24.23 27.20
C SER A 5 25.86 23.51 28.17
N ASN A 6 24.73 24.13 28.52
CA ASN A 6 23.69 23.48 29.32
C ASN A 6 23.31 22.15 28.62
N PRO A 7 23.29 21.01 29.31
CA PRO A 7 22.69 19.81 28.74
C PRO A 7 21.23 20.11 28.43
N SER A 8 20.80 19.83 27.20
CA SER A 8 19.40 20.00 26.82
C SER A 8 18.54 19.14 27.72
N THR A 9 17.61 19.77 28.44
CA THR A 9 16.57 19.08 29.25
C THR A 9 15.44 18.52 28.37
N GLU A 10 15.61 18.56 27.05
CA GLU A 10 14.63 18.12 26.09
C GLU A 10 14.57 16.58 26.06
N LEU A 11 13.35 16.05 26.20
CA LEU A 11 13.09 14.62 26.12
C LEU A 11 12.94 14.18 24.67
N SER A 12 13.82 13.30 24.24
CA SER A 12 13.74 12.62 22.95
C SER A 12 13.26 11.18 23.12
N HIS A 13 13.12 10.47 22.00
CA HIS A 13 12.76 9.07 21.97
C HIS A 13 13.46 8.36 20.81
N TYR A 14 13.65 7.05 20.95
CA TYR A 14 14.17 6.20 19.88
C TYR A 14 13.48 4.84 19.96
N ALA A 15 13.05 4.32 18.81
CA ALA A 15 12.19 3.16 18.72
C ALA A 15 12.94 1.95 18.19
N GLY A 16 12.52 0.78 18.66
CA GLY A 16 12.91 -0.51 18.10
C GLY A 16 11.69 -1.41 18.00
N VAL A 17 11.91 -2.58 17.40
CA VAL A 17 10.90 -3.63 17.30
C VAL A 17 11.48 -4.94 17.76
N LEU A 18 10.63 -5.79 18.31
CA LEU A 18 10.87 -7.22 18.34
C LEU A 18 10.24 -7.81 17.07
N ALA A 19 11.07 -8.33 16.18
CA ALA A 19 10.64 -8.98 14.95
C ALA A 19 10.38 -10.46 15.20
N LEU A 20 9.20 -10.95 14.81
CA LEU A 20 8.77 -12.33 14.95
C LEU A 20 8.55 -12.89 13.54
N GLU A 21 9.37 -13.83 13.12
CA GLU A 21 9.17 -14.59 11.89
C GLU A 21 8.40 -15.87 12.22
N LEU A 22 7.22 -16.00 11.64
CA LEU A 22 6.29 -17.09 11.87
C LEU A 22 6.51 -18.22 10.87
N ASP A 23 6.18 -19.43 11.30
CA ASP A 23 6.12 -20.57 10.39
C ASP A 23 4.85 -20.48 9.53
N ALA A 24 5.00 -20.18 8.23
CA ALA A 24 3.89 -20.01 7.31
C ALA A 24 3.02 -21.29 7.16
N GLU A 25 3.57 -22.48 7.38
CA GLU A 25 2.82 -23.74 7.27
C GLU A 25 1.97 -24.05 8.52
N GLN A 26 2.34 -23.49 9.67
CA GLN A 26 1.67 -23.72 10.97
C GLN A 26 0.89 -22.50 11.47
N SER A 27 0.97 -21.37 10.78
CA SER A 27 0.28 -20.14 11.12
C SER A 27 -1.23 -20.21 10.79
N ASP A 28 -2.01 -19.29 11.37
CA ASP A 28 -3.44 -19.15 11.08
C ASP A 28 -3.65 -19.08 9.55
N PRO A 29 -4.48 -19.96 8.95
CA PRO A 29 -4.73 -19.96 7.52
C PRO A 29 -5.35 -18.64 7.01
N ASN A 30 -5.97 -17.84 7.89
CA ASN A 30 -6.47 -16.52 7.53
C ASN A 30 -5.40 -15.42 7.60
N GLY A 31 -4.23 -15.71 8.20
CA GLY A 31 -3.14 -14.75 8.41
C GLY A 31 -3.56 -13.54 9.24
N VAL A 32 -4.45 -13.72 10.22
CA VAL A 32 -4.90 -12.60 11.08
C VAL A 32 -4.00 -12.53 12.32
N PRO A 33 -3.31 -11.41 12.59
CA PRO A 33 -2.52 -11.24 13.80
C PRO A 33 -3.34 -11.49 15.08
N PRO A 34 -2.74 -11.99 16.18
CA PRO A 34 -3.46 -12.24 17.44
C PRO A 34 -4.01 -10.95 18.06
N ALA A 35 -4.97 -11.09 18.97
CA ALA A 35 -5.51 -9.95 19.70
C ALA A 35 -4.46 -9.33 20.64
N PRO A 36 -4.57 -8.03 21.00
CA PRO A 36 -3.74 -7.44 22.04
C PRO A 36 -3.78 -8.24 23.34
N LEU A 37 -2.64 -8.35 24.01
CA LEU A 37 -2.48 -8.93 25.33
C LEU A 37 -3.21 -8.10 26.39
N ASP A 38 -3.71 -8.77 27.42
CA ASP A 38 -4.19 -8.09 28.63
C ASP A 38 -3.07 -7.36 29.37
N VAL A 39 -3.44 -6.51 30.34
CA VAL A 39 -2.48 -5.65 31.04
C VAL A 39 -1.43 -6.46 31.82
N ALA A 40 -1.85 -7.55 32.47
CA ALA A 40 -0.94 -8.37 33.27
C ALA A 40 0.09 -9.09 32.41
N THR A 41 -0.37 -9.66 31.29
CA THR A 41 0.46 -10.40 30.33
C THR A 41 1.40 -9.48 29.59
N ALA A 42 0.94 -8.30 29.15
CA ALA A 42 1.79 -7.27 28.55
C ALA A 42 2.90 -6.81 29.53
N THR A 43 2.57 -6.65 30.82
CA THR A 43 3.53 -6.28 31.87
C THR A 43 4.58 -7.36 32.09
N ALA A 44 4.16 -8.63 32.14
CA ALA A 44 5.08 -9.76 32.26
C ALA A 44 6.04 -9.82 31.05
N LEU A 45 5.52 -9.69 29.83
CA LEU A 45 6.31 -9.66 28.61
C LEU A 45 7.32 -8.51 28.63
N ALA A 46 6.92 -7.31 29.05
CA ALA A 46 7.82 -6.18 29.18
C ALA A 46 8.99 -6.43 30.11
N GLY A 47 8.78 -7.17 31.21
CA GLY A 47 9.86 -7.59 32.10
C GLY A 47 10.88 -8.52 31.42
N HIS A 48 10.44 -9.39 30.51
CA HIS A 48 11.35 -10.24 29.71
C HIS A 48 12.15 -9.42 28.70
N LEU A 49 11.46 -8.55 27.93
CA LEU A 49 12.10 -7.70 26.93
C LEU A 49 13.11 -6.74 27.56
N ALA A 50 12.75 -6.09 28.67
CA ALA A 50 13.65 -5.16 29.36
C ALA A 50 14.96 -5.83 29.81
N LYS A 51 14.89 -7.05 30.36
CA LYS A 51 16.07 -7.81 30.77
C LYS A 51 16.98 -8.18 29.59
N ASP A 52 16.39 -8.60 28.47
CA ASP A 52 17.19 -8.90 27.28
C ASP A 52 17.80 -7.64 26.68
N LEU A 53 17.04 -6.53 26.60
CA LEU A 53 17.54 -5.25 26.12
C LEU A 53 18.67 -4.70 27.01
N GLU A 54 18.56 -4.81 28.34
CA GLU A 54 19.64 -4.44 29.27
C GLU A 54 20.90 -5.29 29.06
N ARG A 55 20.72 -6.61 28.86
CA ARG A 55 21.83 -7.53 28.56
C ARG A 55 22.53 -7.19 27.24
N ILE A 56 21.76 -6.81 26.20
CA ILE A 56 22.29 -6.56 24.85
C ILE A 56 22.89 -5.15 24.74
N LEU A 57 22.18 -4.14 25.24
CA LEU A 57 22.51 -2.72 25.04
C LEU A 57 23.33 -2.13 26.21
N GLY A 58 23.36 -2.80 27.36
CA GLY A 58 24.00 -2.30 28.57
C GLY A 58 23.15 -1.29 29.31
N HIS A 59 23.77 -0.21 29.82
CA HIS A 59 23.19 0.75 30.76
C HIS A 59 21.96 1.52 30.24
N ILE A 60 20.79 0.90 30.25
CA ILE A 60 19.49 1.51 29.88
C ILE A 60 18.70 2.07 31.08
N ASP A 61 19.18 1.88 32.32
CA ASP A 61 18.58 2.39 33.56
C ASP A 61 18.16 3.88 33.56
N PRO A 62 18.92 4.83 32.94
CA PRO A 62 18.51 6.22 32.92
C PRO A 62 17.41 6.52 31.89
N LEU A 63 16.90 5.51 31.18
CA LEU A 63 15.91 5.64 30.12
C LEU A 63 14.59 5.00 30.52
N GLY A 64 13.49 5.64 30.15
CA GLY A 64 12.18 5.04 30.15
C GLY A 64 12.02 4.07 29.00
N LEU A 65 11.27 3.00 29.21
CA LEU A 65 10.90 2.03 28.17
C LEU A 65 9.39 1.89 28.12
N ILE A 66 8.79 2.12 26.96
CA ILE A 66 7.39 1.80 26.70
C ILE A 66 7.28 0.73 25.63
N LEU A 67 6.35 -0.20 25.82
CA LEU A 67 5.96 -1.15 24.78
C LEU A 67 4.45 -1.31 24.76
N VAL A 68 3.97 -1.83 23.62
CA VAL A 68 2.58 -2.21 23.45
C VAL A 68 2.49 -3.73 23.31
N GLY A 69 1.61 -4.35 24.10
CA GLY A 69 1.35 -5.79 24.09
C GLY A 69 0.51 -6.21 22.90
N ALA A 70 0.89 -5.83 21.68
CA ALA A 70 0.21 -6.18 20.46
C ALA A 70 1.22 -6.41 19.33
N LEU A 71 0.81 -7.21 18.34
CA LEU A 71 1.58 -7.48 17.14
C LEU A 71 1.00 -6.71 15.95
N TYR A 72 1.89 -6.19 15.13
CA TYR A 72 1.58 -5.35 13.97
C TYR A 72 2.22 -5.95 12.73
N ASP A 73 1.55 -5.77 11.59
CA ASP A 73 2.17 -5.98 10.29
C ASP A 73 3.19 -4.86 9.99
N GLN A 74 4.19 -5.15 9.15
CA GLN A 74 5.20 -4.16 8.75
C GLN A 74 4.59 -2.89 8.14
N THR A 75 3.48 -3.01 7.42
CA THR A 75 2.73 -1.89 6.81
C THR A 75 2.04 -0.96 7.81
N GLU A 76 1.91 -1.38 9.07
CA GLU A 76 1.36 -0.56 10.16
C GLU A 76 2.43 0.28 10.85
N ILE A 77 3.69 -0.21 10.84
CA ILE A 77 4.84 0.44 11.48
C ILE A 77 5.52 1.42 10.53
N LEU A 78 5.81 0.97 9.31
CA LEU A 78 6.47 1.78 8.28
C LEU A 78 5.42 2.65 7.58
N ARG A 79 5.09 3.79 8.18
CA ARG A 79 4.15 4.77 7.63
C ARG A 79 4.76 6.17 7.65
N PRO A 80 4.28 7.11 6.81
CA PRO A 80 4.75 8.49 6.82
C PRO A 80 4.90 9.07 8.22
N GLY A 81 6.13 9.45 8.57
CA GLY A 81 6.46 10.03 9.87
C GLY A 81 6.40 9.07 11.07
N PHE A 82 6.29 7.75 10.88
CA PHE A 82 6.28 6.72 11.94
C PHE A 82 5.29 7.02 13.09
N PRO A 83 3.98 7.11 12.81
CA PRO A 83 2.99 7.60 13.77
C PRO A 83 2.86 6.73 15.02
N LEU A 84 3.07 5.41 14.90
CA LEU A 84 2.97 4.48 16.02
C LEU A 84 4.06 4.75 17.08
N THR A 85 5.29 5.01 16.64
CA THR A 85 6.41 5.29 17.56
C THR A 85 6.26 6.65 18.22
N LYS A 86 5.82 7.66 17.46
CA LYS A 86 5.43 8.98 17.99
C LYS A 86 4.31 8.87 19.03
N ALA A 87 3.31 8.02 18.79
CA ALA A 87 2.21 7.78 19.72
C ALA A 87 2.67 7.11 21.03
N LEU A 88 3.54 6.08 20.95
CA LEU A 88 4.13 5.45 22.12
C LEU A 88 4.95 6.44 22.95
N ALA A 89 5.81 7.23 22.31
CA ALA A 89 6.60 8.25 22.99
C ALA A 89 5.72 9.32 23.68
N ALA A 90 4.64 9.75 23.03
CA ALA A 90 3.69 10.68 23.61
C ALA A 90 2.95 10.09 24.82
N LEU A 91 2.55 8.81 24.75
CA LEU A 91 1.93 8.10 25.87
C LEU A 91 2.85 7.96 27.07
N TYR A 92 4.14 7.66 26.84
CA TYR A 92 5.13 7.64 27.91
C TYR A 92 5.29 9.02 28.55
N LYS A 93 5.43 10.08 27.75
CA LYS A 93 5.57 11.45 28.27
C LYS A 93 4.34 11.88 29.09
N GLY A 94 3.15 11.46 28.69
CA GLY A 94 1.89 11.77 29.39
C GLY A 94 1.62 10.98 30.67
N SER A 95 2.38 9.91 30.95
CA SER A 95 2.15 9.05 32.12
C SER A 95 2.78 9.58 33.42
N SER A 96 3.78 10.47 33.32
CA SER A 96 4.46 11.05 34.48
C SER A 96 3.83 12.41 34.87
N PRO A 97 3.23 12.52 36.07
CA PRO A 97 2.70 13.79 36.57
C PRO A 97 3.79 14.73 37.13
N SER A 98 5.03 14.24 37.27
CA SER A 98 6.16 14.97 37.84
C SER A 98 6.86 15.82 36.77
N PRO A 99 7.25 17.08 37.08
CA PRO A 99 8.08 17.88 36.18
C PRO A 99 9.48 17.28 35.98
N ASP A 100 9.97 16.49 36.95
CA ASP A 100 11.23 15.77 36.84
C ASP A 100 11.01 14.42 36.14
N PHE A 101 11.81 14.17 35.10
CA PHE A 101 11.83 12.90 34.38
C PHE A 101 12.29 11.75 35.28
N LYS A 102 11.46 10.71 35.38
CA LYS A 102 11.78 9.46 36.08
C LYS A 102 11.68 8.28 35.11
N PRO A 103 12.78 7.54 34.86
CA PRO A 103 12.75 6.32 34.09
C PRO A 103 11.76 5.30 34.66
N GLN A 104 10.93 4.72 33.81
CA GLN A 104 9.94 3.70 34.16
C GLN A 104 9.78 2.72 33.01
N LEU A 105 9.40 1.49 33.33
CA LEU A 105 8.93 0.50 32.36
C LEU A 105 7.40 0.59 32.27
N ILE A 106 6.88 0.87 31.08
CA ILE A 106 5.44 0.96 30.81
C ILE A 106 5.06 -0.10 29.78
N ALA A 107 4.15 -0.98 30.15
CA ALA A 107 3.54 -1.92 29.23
C ALA A 107 2.08 -1.53 28.99
N LEU A 108 1.71 -1.35 27.72
CA LEU A 108 0.33 -1.09 27.33
C LEU A 108 -0.33 -2.42 26.99
N GLY A 109 -1.31 -2.85 27.79
CA GLY A 109 -2.20 -3.98 27.48
C GLY A 109 -3.65 -3.55 27.38
N SER A 110 -4.52 -4.44 26.91
CA SER A 110 -5.96 -4.21 26.82
C SER A 110 -6.78 -5.44 27.20
N ASP A 111 -7.64 -5.27 28.22
CA ASP A 111 -8.61 -6.29 28.62
C ASP A 111 -9.86 -6.31 27.71
N ARG A 112 -9.96 -5.37 26.76
CA ARG A 112 -11.10 -5.22 25.84
C ARG A 112 -10.78 -5.67 24.42
N GLY A 113 -9.54 -6.10 24.16
CA GLY A 113 -9.05 -6.42 22.82
C GLY A 113 -8.76 -5.21 21.93
N PHE A 114 -8.85 -3.99 22.46
CA PHE A 114 -8.46 -2.74 21.79
C PHE A 114 -7.96 -1.70 22.80
N PHE A 115 -7.00 -0.87 22.40
CA PHE A 115 -6.49 0.24 23.17
C PHE A 115 -7.41 1.46 23.07
N PRO A 116 -7.59 2.23 24.17
CA PRO A 116 -8.34 3.49 24.13
C PRO A 116 -7.78 4.54 23.17
N VAL A 117 -6.47 4.48 22.89
CA VAL A 117 -5.80 5.38 21.94
C VAL A 117 -5.76 4.71 20.57
N ALA A 118 -6.55 5.25 19.64
CA ALA A 118 -6.72 4.67 18.31
C ALA A 118 -5.39 4.51 17.54
N ALA A 119 -4.44 5.43 17.73
CA ALA A 119 -3.16 5.44 17.04
C ALA A 119 -2.26 4.23 17.35
N ILE A 120 -2.54 3.47 18.42
CA ILE A 120 -1.81 2.26 18.78
C ILE A 120 -2.64 0.99 18.59
N ASN A 121 -3.85 1.06 18.02
CA ASN A 121 -4.62 -0.15 17.75
C ASN A 121 -4.07 -0.90 16.53
N PRO A 122 -3.74 -2.20 16.66
CA PRO A 122 -3.38 -3.01 15.50
C PRO A 122 -4.61 -3.22 14.60
N LEU A 123 -4.40 -3.21 13.29
CA LEU A 123 -5.45 -3.36 12.28
C LEU A 123 -5.90 -4.81 12.14
N ARG A 124 -5.01 -5.78 12.42
CA ARG A 124 -5.29 -7.22 12.40
C ARG A 124 -6.02 -7.66 11.12
N ARG A 125 -5.46 -7.30 9.96
CA ARG A 125 -6.07 -7.60 8.66
C ARG A 125 -5.78 -9.06 8.28
N PRO A 126 -6.73 -9.75 7.63
CA PRO A 126 -6.44 -11.03 7.00
C PRO A 126 -5.32 -10.88 5.96
N GLY A 127 -4.47 -11.90 5.84
CA GLY A 127 -3.35 -11.90 4.91
C GLY A 127 -2.14 -11.07 5.36
N SER A 128 -1.99 -10.77 6.65
CA SER A 128 -0.72 -10.28 7.18
C SER A 128 0.39 -11.29 6.90
N GLY A 129 1.58 -10.78 6.58
CA GLY A 129 2.72 -11.62 6.21
C GLY A 129 3.26 -12.44 7.39
N PRO A 130 4.26 -13.32 7.14
CA PRO A 130 4.88 -14.13 8.19
C PRO A 130 5.75 -13.32 9.16
N LEU A 131 5.96 -12.02 8.91
CA LEU A 131 6.71 -11.12 9.78
C LEU A 131 5.75 -10.26 10.60
N LEU A 132 5.66 -10.52 11.89
CA LEU A 132 4.93 -9.69 12.85
C LEU A 132 5.89 -8.95 13.76
N LEU A 133 5.49 -7.75 14.19
CA LEU A 133 6.36 -6.82 14.89
C LEU A 133 5.72 -6.37 16.20
N LEU A 134 6.48 -6.40 17.30
CA LEU A 134 6.11 -5.80 18.57
C LEU A 134 6.95 -4.54 18.80
N PRO A 135 6.39 -3.33 18.67
CA PRO A 135 7.12 -2.09 18.80
C PRO A 135 7.35 -1.71 20.26
N PHE A 136 8.53 -1.16 20.53
CA PHE A 136 8.89 -0.56 21.80
C PHE A 136 9.63 0.76 21.56
N CYS A 137 9.71 1.60 22.59
CA CYS A 137 10.35 2.89 22.50
C CYS A 137 11.06 3.26 23.79
N PHE A 138 12.31 3.68 23.65
CA PHE A 138 13.06 4.32 24.72
C PHE A 138 12.78 5.82 24.74
N VAL A 139 12.60 6.39 25.93
CA VAL A 139 12.35 7.82 26.14
C VAL A 139 13.29 8.33 27.22
N GLY A 140 13.92 9.49 26.99
CA GLY A 140 14.91 10.03 27.93
C GLY A 140 15.48 11.35 27.46
N GLN A 141 16.52 11.83 28.15
CA GLN A 141 17.25 13.04 27.75
C GLN A 141 17.83 12.86 26.34
N ALA A 142 17.77 13.91 25.52
CA ALA A 142 18.17 13.85 24.11
C ALA A 142 19.57 13.27 23.87
N ASN A 143 20.55 13.64 24.69
CA ASN A 143 21.93 13.12 24.55
C ASN A 143 22.00 11.61 24.84
N ALA A 144 21.34 11.15 25.91
CA ALA A 144 21.33 9.74 26.27
C ALA A 144 20.62 8.88 25.19
N ILE A 145 19.53 9.42 24.62
CA ILE A 145 18.84 8.77 23.50
C ILE A 145 19.70 8.74 22.24
N ALA A 146 20.43 9.81 21.91
CA ALA A 146 21.32 9.83 20.76
C ALA A 146 22.46 8.81 20.88
N ASP A 147 23.01 8.63 22.08
CA ASP A 147 24.04 7.63 22.34
C ASP A 147 23.47 6.21 22.27
N LEU A 148 22.29 5.97 22.86
CA LEU A 148 21.58 4.69 22.74
C LEU A 148 21.28 4.34 21.27
N ALA A 149 20.82 5.31 20.48
CA ALA A 149 20.49 5.09 19.07
C ALA A 149 21.69 4.53 18.30
N ARG A 150 22.89 5.08 18.50
CA ARG A 150 24.12 4.56 17.87
C ARG A 150 24.40 3.12 18.30
N ILE A 151 24.27 2.83 19.60
CA ILE A 151 24.47 1.49 20.15
C ILE A 151 23.47 0.50 19.54
N MET A 152 22.20 0.88 19.44
CA MET A 152 21.16 0.02 18.86
C MET A 152 21.44 -0.28 17.39
N GLU A 153 21.78 0.73 16.57
CA GLU A 153 22.10 0.53 15.14
C GLU A 153 23.36 -0.33 14.93
N ASP A 154 24.36 -0.23 15.82
CA ASP A 154 25.58 -1.02 15.72
C ASP A 154 25.39 -2.48 16.18
N ILE A 155 24.58 -2.71 17.23
CA ILE A 155 24.49 -4.01 17.89
C ILE A 155 23.32 -4.86 17.39
N LEU A 156 22.12 -4.29 17.22
CA LEU A 156 20.90 -5.11 17.03
C LEU A 156 20.93 -5.90 15.72
N LEU A 157 21.49 -5.34 14.65
CA LEU A 157 21.66 -6.03 13.38
C LEU A 157 22.51 -7.32 13.48
N GLN A 158 23.51 -7.33 14.38
CA GLN A 158 24.45 -8.46 14.51
C GLN A 158 24.16 -9.37 15.70
N SER A 159 23.51 -8.87 16.74
CA SER A 159 23.38 -9.56 18.04
C SER A 159 22.04 -9.29 18.73
N GLY A 160 20.98 -9.03 17.95
CA GLY A 160 19.62 -8.81 18.45
C GLY A 160 18.89 -10.07 18.94
N GLU A 161 19.54 -11.23 19.03
CA GLU A 161 18.90 -12.47 19.46
C GLU A 161 18.37 -12.38 20.91
N VAL A 162 17.11 -12.80 21.07
CA VAL A 162 16.47 -12.85 22.37
C VAL A 162 16.87 -14.09 23.16
N SER A 163 16.73 -14.03 24.49
CA SER A 163 16.88 -15.22 25.33
C SER A 163 15.80 -16.26 25.04
N GLN A 164 16.10 -17.52 25.37
CA GLN A 164 15.13 -18.61 25.31
C GLN A 164 13.86 -18.30 26.13
N ALA A 165 14.01 -17.67 27.30
CA ALA A 165 12.89 -17.30 28.16
C ALA A 165 11.96 -16.28 27.47
N THR A 166 12.51 -15.28 26.77
CA THR A 166 11.70 -14.32 26.00
C THR A 166 11.02 -14.99 24.82
N ARG A 167 11.73 -15.85 24.07
CA ARG A 167 11.15 -16.62 22.96
C ARG A 167 9.96 -17.47 23.43
N GLU A 168 10.12 -18.22 24.52
CA GLU A 168 9.05 -19.04 25.10
C GLU A 168 7.87 -18.18 25.58
N ALA A 169 8.14 -17.07 26.26
CA ALA A 169 7.10 -16.15 26.72
C ALA A 169 6.27 -15.61 25.55
N VAL A 170 6.92 -15.12 24.49
CA VAL A 170 6.23 -14.58 23.30
C VAL A 170 5.38 -15.66 22.63
N GLN A 171 5.92 -16.86 22.40
CA GLN A 171 5.16 -17.96 21.78
C GLN A 171 3.94 -18.35 22.61
N GLN A 172 4.07 -18.47 23.93
CA GLN A 172 2.98 -18.84 24.82
C GLN A 172 1.91 -17.74 24.93
N MET A 173 2.33 -16.49 25.11
CA MET A 173 1.41 -15.37 25.35
C MET A 173 0.60 -15.01 24.10
N PHE A 174 1.21 -15.07 22.92
CA PHE A 174 0.51 -14.82 21.64
C PHE A 174 -0.04 -16.08 20.98
N ASN A 175 0.27 -17.27 21.52
CA ASN A 175 -0.08 -18.57 20.94
C ASN A 175 0.37 -18.71 19.48
N LEU A 176 1.68 -18.53 19.25
CA LEU A 176 2.30 -18.54 17.93
C LEU A 176 3.44 -19.56 17.85
N THR A 177 3.65 -20.12 16.66
CA THR A 177 4.85 -20.89 16.32
C THR A 177 5.85 -19.98 15.61
N ILE A 178 6.99 -19.71 16.28
CA ILE A 178 7.97 -18.73 15.82
C ILE A 178 9.23 -19.44 15.33
N LEU A 179 9.60 -19.20 14.08
CA LEU A 179 10.87 -19.66 13.50
C LEU A 179 12.02 -18.82 14.07
N ASN A 180 11.89 -17.51 13.98
CA ASN A 180 12.93 -16.58 14.43
C ASN A 180 12.35 -15.41 15.21
N VAL A 181 13.09 -14.95 16.21
CA VAL A 181 12.74 -13.75 16.99
C VAL A 181 13.98 -12.98 17.39
N SER A 182 14.02 -11.70 17.04
CA SER A 182 15.15 -10.81 17.30
C SER A 182 14.71 -9.37 17.45
N PHE A 183 15.46 -8.61 18.24
CA PHE A 183 15.35 -7.16 18.28
C PHE A 183 15.96 -6.55 17.02
N ALA A 184 15.34 -5.49 16.52
CA ALA A 184 15.80 -4.74 15.35
C ALA A 184 15.44 -3.26 15.49
N THR A 185 16.19 -2.39 14.81
CA THR A 185 15.82 -0.97 14.66
C THR A 185 14.81 -0.79 13.52
N LEU A 186 14.21 0.40 13.42
CA LEU A 186 13.44 0.76 12.22
C LEU A 186 14.32 0.80 10.96
N SER A 187 15.59 1.18 11.11
CA SER A 187 16.56 1.20 10.00
C SER A 187 16.84 -0.22 9.50
N ASP A 188 16.95 -1.20 10.40
CA ASP A 188 17.09 -2.62 10.05
C ASP A 188 15.88 -3.13 9.28
N LEU A 189 14.65 -2.79 9.72
CA LEU A 189 13.43 -3.16 9.00
C LEU A 189 13.38 -2.56 7.59
N CYS A 190 13.76 -1.29 7.48
CA CYS A 190 13.90 -0.58 6.21
C CYS A 190 14.92 -1.27 5.29
N ALA A 191 16.09 -1.65 5.83
CA ALA A 191 17.12 -2.35 5.08
C ALA A 191 16.64 -3.74 4.58
N LEU A 192 15.99 -4.52 5.45
CA LEU A 192 15.42 -5.82 5.09
C LEU A 192 14.39 -5.68 3.95
N LEU A 193 13.46 -4.73 4.09
CA LEU A 193 12.43 -4.50 3.08
C LEU A 193 13.04 -4.02 1.76
N ARG A 194 14.04 -3.14 1.80
CA ARG A 194 14.75 -2.69 0.60
C ARG A 194 15.37 -3.87 -0.15
N VAL A 195 16.06 -4.77 0.55
CA VAL A 195 16.67 -5.98 -0.05
C VAL A 195 15.60 -6.88 -0.67
N GLN A 196 14.47 -7.07 0.02
CA GLN A 196 13.33 -7.82 -0.51
C GLN A 196 12.77 -7.19 -1.79
N LEU A 197 12.53 -5.88 -1.79
CA LEU A 197 12.03 -5.17 -2.97
C LEU A 197 13.05 -5.20 -4.12
N GLU A 198 14.34 -5.07 -3.82
CA GLU A 198 15.41 -5.17 -4.82
C GLU A 198 15.45 -6.53 -5.50
N SER A 199 15.36 -7.61 -4.73
CA SER A 199 15.34 -8.98 -5.25
C SER A 199 14.12 -9.28 -6.15
N ASN A 200 13.07 -8.46 -6.06
CA ASN A 200 11.85 -8.56 -6.85
C ASN A 200 11.73 -7.45 -7.92
N GLU A 201 12.81 -6.73 -8.23
CA GLU A 201 12.85 -5.64 -9.22
C GLU A 201 11.95 -4.44 -8.87
N LEU A 202 11.63 -4.26 -7.58
CA LEU A 202 10.77 -3.19 -7.05
C LEU A 202 11.54 -2.05 -6.37
N LEU A 203 12.82 -1.87 -6.70
CA LEU A 203 13.59 -0.70 -6.23
C LEU A 203 12.89 0.66 -6.49
N PRO A 204 12.19 0.89 -7.62
CA PRO A 204 11.48 2.15 -7.79
C PRO A 204 10.35 2.36 -6.77
N LEU A 205 9.72 1.28 -6.28
CA LEU A 205 8.74 1.36 -5.20
C LEU A 205 9.41 1.74 -3.88
N TRP A 206 10.58 1.16 -3.57
CA TRP A 206 11.38 1.55 -2.41
C TRP A 206 11.64 3.07 -2.38
N ARG A 207 12.00 3.67 -3.53
CA ARG A 207 12.27 5.12 -3.60
C ARG A 207 11.06 5.96 -3.20
N LEU A 208 9.86 5.57 -3.62
CA LEU A 208 8.62 6.27 -3.28
C LEU A 208 8.26 6.09 -1.79
N LEU A 209 8.40 4.86 -1.27
CA LEU A 209 8.15 4.56 0.15
C LEU A 209 9.12 5.27 1.08
N GLU A 210 10.43 5.18 0.81
CA GLU A 210 11.47 5.87 1.57
C GLU A 210 11.26 7.39 1.55
N HIS A 211 10.84 7.94 0.41
CA HIS A 211 10.50 9.36 0.32
C HIS A 211 9.39 9.74 1.30
N GLY A 212 8.27 9.00 1.30
CA GLY A 212 7.12 9.28 2.15
C GLY A 212 7.35 9.02 3.64
N TRP A 213 8.01 7.91 4.00
CA TRP A 213 8.25 7.57 5.41
C TRP A 213 9.10 8.58 6.15
N PHE A 214 10.17 9.05 5.50
CA PHE A 214 11.10 10.00 6.08
C PHE A 214 10.71 11.46 5.83
N GLU A 215 9.51 11.71 5.29
CA GLU A 215 8.96 13.06 5.05
C GLU A 215 9.97 13.98 4.35
N LYS A 216 10.66 13.46 3.31
CA LYS A 216 11.72 14.22 2.64
C LYS A 216 11.12 15.45 1.94
N ASP A 217 11.83 16.58 2.01
CA ASP A 217 11.38 17.84 1.40
C ASP A 217 11.55 17.90 -0.12
N GLU A 218 12.43 17.06 -0.68
CA GLU A 218 12.68 17.00 -2.14
C GLU A 218 11.51 16.36 -2.89
N ILE A 219 11.45 16.47 -4.21
CA ILE A 219 10.43 15.76 -4.99
C ILE A 219 11.05 14.49 -5.56
N CYS A 220 10.37 13.36 -5.39
CA CYS A 220 10.82 12.08 -5.94
C CYS A 220 10.00 11.70 -7.16
N THR A 221 10.64 11.61 -8.32
CA THR A 221 9.99 11.14 -9.56
C THR A 221 10.47 9.74 -9.92
N VAL A 222 9.52 8.87 -10.25
CA VAL A 222 9.75 7.49 -10.68
C VAL A 222 8.98 7.22 -11.97
N THR A 223 9.70 6.81 -13.00
CA THR A 223 9.11 6.28 -14.24
C THR A 223 9.50 4.82 -14.37
N LEU A 224 8.52 3.94 -14.58
CA LEU A 224 8.74 2.51 -14.75
C LEU A 224 8.93 2.15 -16.23
N GLU A 225 9.51 0.99 -16.53
CA GLU A 225 9.71 0.51 -17.91
C GLU A 225 8.39 0.45 -18.71
N PRO A 226 7.26 -0.02 -18.16
CA PRO A 226 5.99 -0.01 -18.90
C PRO A 226 5.42 1.40 -19.16
N GLY A 227 6.04 2.44 -18.61
CA GLY A 227 5.66 3.84 -18.79
C GLY A 227 4.76 4.43 -17.69
N ASN A 228 4.57 3.72 -16.57
CA ASN A 228 3.91 4.31 -15.40
C ASN A 228 4.76 5.45 -14.84
N TYR A 229 4.10 6.53 -14.44
CA TYR A 229 4.72 7.74 -13.90
C TYR A 229 4.19 8.01 -12.50
N PHE A 230 5.10 8.19 -11.55
CA PHE A 230 4.82 8.53 -10.16
C PHE A 230 5.66 9.73 -9.75
N ILE A 231 5.05 10.67 -9.04
CA ILE A 231 5.75 11.81 -8.44
C ILE A 231 5.29 12.01 -7.00
N ALA A 232 6.23 11.85 -6.07
CA ALA A 232 6.01 11.97 -4.64
C ALA A 232 6.42 13.36 -4.15
N GLU A 233 5.55 13.95 -3.33
CA GLU A 233 5.82 15.17 -2.57
C GLU A 233 5.28 14.95 -1.15
N LYS A 234 6.18 14.86 -0.16
CA LYS A 234 5.83 14.52 1.24
C LYS A 234 5.17 13.13 1.31
N ASP A 235 3.95 13.05 1.84
CA ASP A 235 3.16 11.84 2.03
C ASP A 235 2.18 11.52 0.88
N ASP A 236 2.15 12.38 -0.15
CA ASP A 236 1.32 12.20 -1.35
C ASP A 236 2.15 11.74 -2.55
N VAL A 237 1.64 10.73 -3.28
CA VAL A 237 2.17 10.29 -4.58
C VAL A 237 1.12 10.55 -5.65
N HIS A 238 1.47 11.29 -6.69
CA HIS A 238 0.60 11.50 -7.84
C HIS A 238 0.93 10.52 -8.97
N THR A 239 -0.10 10.05 -9.68
CA THR A 239 0.06 9.16 -10.84
C THR A 239 -1.05 9.37 -11.88
N LEU A 240 -0.80 8.91 -13.10
CA LEU A 240 -1.71 9.00 -14.23
C LEU A 240 -2.49 7.70 -14.40
N PHE A 241 -3.81 7.83 -14.60
CA PHE A 241 -4.63 6.75 -15.13
C PHE A 241 -4.84 6.97 -16.63
N TYR A 242 -4.56 5.94 -17.42
CA TYR A 242 -4.92 5.89 -18.82
C TYR A 242 -5.98 4.82 -19.04
N THR A 243 -7.02 5.17 -19.80
CA THR A 243 -7.86 4.17 -20.48
C THR A 243 -7.00 3.41 -21.50
N PHE A 244 -7.48 2.27 -22.01
CA PHE A 244 -6.71 1.56 -23.04
C PHE A 244 -6.49 2.45 -24.27
N ASP A 245 -7.53 3.16 -24.70
CA ASP A 245 -7.52 4.01 -25.88
C ASP A 245 -6.55 5.18 -25.71
N ASP A 246 -6.63 5.90 -24.58
CA ASP A 246 -5.71 7.00 -24.26
C ASP A 246 -4.26 6.51 -24.15
N TRP A 247 -4.05 5.38 -23.47
CA TRP A 247 -2.73 4.76 -23.31
C TRP A 247 -2.12 4.41 -24.67
N ALA A 248 -2.92 3.86 -25.59
CA ALA A 248 -2.46 3.41 -26.89
C ALA A 248 -2.32 4.55 -27.91
N GLN A 249 -3.05 5.65 -27.79
CA GLN A 249 -3.05 6.74 -28.78
C GLN A 249 -2.05 7.86 -28.48
N PHE A 250 -1.95 8.30 -27.22
CA PHE A 250 -1.04 9.39 -26.83
C PHE A 250 -0.26 9.12 -25.54
N GLY A 251 -0.59 8.04 -24.83
CA GLY A 251 0.13 7.60 -23.64
C GLY A 251 1.35 6.74 -23.97
N PRO A 252 1.89 6.04 -22.96
CA PRO A 252 3.10 5.23 -23.10
C PRO A 252 3.02 4.11 -24.16
N GLY A 253 1.80 3.69 -24.52
CA GLY A 253 1.59 2.67 -25.54
C GLY A 253 1.74 3.18 -26.97
N GLN A 254 1.78 4.50 -27.22
CA GLN A 254 1.72 5.09 -28.57
C GLN A 254 2.77 4.54 -29.54
N ASP A 255 3.98 4.30 -29.04
CA ASP A 255 5.13 3.87 -29.86
C ASP A 255 5.23 2.35 -29.97
N LEU A 256 4.36 1.60 -29.28
CA LEU A 256 4.31 0.15 -29.38
C LEU A 256 3.64 -0.30 -30.70
N PRO A 257 4.14 -1.38 -31.31
CA PRO A 257 3.47 -2.04 -32.42
C PRO A 257 2.02 -2.39 -32.07
N ALA A 258 1.09 -2.17 -33.01
CA ALA A 258 -0.33 -2.40 -32.76
C ALA A 258 -0.63 -3.85 -32.30
N THR A 259 0.10 -4.82 -32.82
CA THR A 259 -0.04 -6.24 -32.48
C THR A 259 0.34 -6.59 -31.04
N THR A 260 1.04 -5.72 -30.31
CA THR A 260 1.51 -5.98 -28.94
C THR A 260 0.79 -5.18 -27.86
N LEU A 261 -0.15 -4.30 -28.25
CA LEU A 261 -0.85 -3.39 -27.34
C LEU A 261 -1.55 -4.10 -26.19
N GLY A 262 -2.21 -5.24 -26.45
CA GLY A 262 -2.87 -6.00 -25.39
C GLY A 262 -1.91 -6.41 -24.27
N SER A 263 -0.76 -6.99 -24.64
CA SER A 263 0.27 -7.38 -23.67
C SER A 263 0.94 -6.18 -22.99
N GLY A 264 1.13 -5.08 -23.73
CA GLY A 264 1.74 -3.85 -23.20
C GLY A 264 0.84 -3.19 -22.15
N TYR A 265 -0.45 -3.07 -22.43
CA TYR A 265 -1.42 -2.50 -21.49
C TYR A 265 -1.58 -3.40 -20.25
N GLY A 266 -1.52 -4.73 -20.42
CA GLY A 266 -1.47 -5.68 -19.31
C GLY A 266 -0.28 -5.42 -18.38
N ARG A 267 0.94 -5.28 -18.93
CA ARG A 267 2.13 -4.95 -18.12
C ARG A 267 2.01 -3.60 -17.42
N TRP A 268 1.56 -2.56 -18.13
CA TRP A 268 1.34 -1.23 -17.56
C TRP A 268 0.31 -1.26 -16.42
N THR A 269 -0.82 -1.98 -16.61
CA THR A 269 -1.88 -2.08 -15.60
C THR A 269 -1.44 -2.87 -14.38
N ARG A 270 -0.64 -3.93 -14.57
CA ARG A 270 -0.03 -4.70 -13.46
C ARG A 270 0.82 -3.80 -12.59
N ALA A 271 1.75 -3.08 -13.21
CA ALA A 271 2.64 -2.16 -12.51
C ALA A 271 1.84 -1.06 -11.79
N GLN A 272 0.84 -0.47 -12.46
CA GLN A 272 -0.04 0.52 -11.85
C GLN A 272 -0.69 -0.01 -10.58
N ARG A 273 -1.40 -1.14 -10.66
CA ARG A 273 -2.12 -1.74 -9.54
C ARG A 273 -1.18 -2.13 -8.40
N LEU A 274 -0.03 -2.74 -8.72
CA LEU A 274 0.94 -3.16 -7.72
C LEU A 274 1.47 -1.97 -6.92
N TYR A 275 1.90 -0.91 -7.60
CA TYR A 275 2.48 0.26 -6.94
C TYR A 275 1.44 1.03 -6.14
N THR A 276 0.24 1.27 -6.71
CA THR A 276 -0.79 2.02 -5.97
C THR A 276 -1.26 1.27 -4.73
N LEU A 277 -1.47 -0.05 -4.82
CA LEU A 277 -1.84 -0.88 -3.67
C LEU A 277 -0.75 -0.89 -2.60
N ALA A 278 0.51 -1.08 -2.99
CA ALA A 278 1.62 -1.14 -2.04
C ALA A 278 1.79 0.20 -1.29
N LEU A 279 1.76 1.33 -2.00
CA LEU A 279 1.85 2.66 -1.40
C LEU A 279 0.74 2.89 -0.37
N GLU A 280 -0.52 2.60 -0.74
CA GLU A 280 -1.67 2.76 0.14
C GLU A 280 -1.62 1.81 1.37
N LEU A 281 -1.11 0.59 1.21
CA LEU A 281 -0.91 -0.33 2.34
C LEU A 281 0.04 0.25 3.39
N TYR A 282 1.14 0.87 2.94
CA TYR A 282 2.10 1.59 3.77
C TYR A 282 1.64 3.00 4.18
N GLY A 283 0.38 3.36 3.90
CA GLY A 283 -0.21 4.63 4.30
C GLY A 283 0.29 5.85 3.53
N VAL A 284 0.95 5.64 2.38
CA VAL A 284 1.30 6.72 1.44
C VAL A 284 0.12 6.92 0.50
N HIS A 285 -0.44 8.14 0.48
CA HIS A 285 -1.66 8.41 -0.27
C HIS A 285 -1.38 8.54 -1.76
N VAL A 286 -2.18 7.88 -2.60
CA VAL A 286 -2.02 7.89 -4.05
C VAL A 286 -3.12 8.71 -4.73
N ARG A 287 -2.72 9.84 -5.29
CA ARG A 287 -3.57 10.75 -6.07
C ARG A 287 -3.52 10.37 -7.54
N THR A 288 -4.53 9.64 -7.98
CA THR A 288 -4.66 9.22 -9.39
C THR A 288 -5.48 10.24 -10.18
N VAL A 289 -4.96 10.73 -11.29
CA VAL A 289 -5.68 11.67 -12.19
C VAL A 289 -5.82 11.09 -13.59
N LEU A 290 -6.90 11.44 -14.29
CA LEU A 290 -7.10 11.00 -15.67
C LEU A 290 -6.09 11.69 -16.59
N ALA A 291 -5.33 10.89 -17.34
CA ALA A 291 -4.42 11.41 -18.34
C ALA A 291 -5.18 12.15 -19.45
N ASN A 292 -4.56 13.18 -19.99
CA ASN A 292 -5.06 13.88 -21.17
C ASN A 292 -3.88 14.44 -21.97
N PRO A 293 -4.05 14.77 -23.26
CA PRO A 293 -2.95 15.25 -24.09
C PRO A 293 -2.26 16.52 -23.55
N PRO A 294 -2.98 17.58 -23.10
CA PRO A 294 -2.35 18.76 -22.50
C PRO A 294 -1.47 18.47 -21.27
N LEU A 295 -1.96 17.62 -20.35
CA LEU A 295 -1.21 17.21 -19.17
C LEU A 295 0.03 16.41 -19.56
N THR A 296 -0.12 15.44 -20.47
CA THR A 296 1.00 14.59 -20.93
C THR A 296 2.09 15.45 -21.59
N ALA A 297 1.70 16.41 -22.41
CA ALA A 297 2.64 17.35 -23.03
C ALA A 297 3.36 18.25 -22.01
N THR A 298 2.65 18.66 -20.95
CA THR A 298 3.23 19.45 -19.87
C THR A 298 4.24 18.62 -19.06
N LEU A 299 3.88 17.39 -18.69
CA LEU A 299 4.75 16.48 -17.93
C LEU A 299 5.99 16.04 -18.71
N ALA A 300 5.97 16.07 -20.05
CA ALA A 300 7.14 15.79 -20.86
C ALA A 300 8.28 16.83 -20.71
N GLY A 301 7.96 18.05 -20.26
CA GLY A 301 8.94 19.13 -20.06
C GLY A 301 8.98 19.74 -18.66
N ALA A 302 8.05 19.36 -17.78
CA ALA A 302 7.98 19.83 -16.40
C ALA A 302 8.68 18.86 -15.44
N GLU A 303 9.41 19.41 -14.48
CA GLU A 303 10.06 18.64 -13.42
C GLU A 303 9.71 19.20 -12.03
N GLY A 304 9.86 18.36 -11.01
CA GLY A 304 9.67 18.76 -9.61
C GLY A 304 8.32 19.43 -9.37
N ALA A 305 8.34 20.61 -8.75
CA ALA A 305 7.14 21.31 -8.30
C ALA A 305 6.20 21.71 -9.45
N ALA A 306 6.74 21.98 -10.64
CA ALA A 306 5.93 22.32 -11.81
C ALA A 306 5.10 21.11 -12.30
N ALA A 307 5.68 19.91 -12.26
CA ALA A 307 4.97 18.67 -12.60
C ALA A 307 3.89 18.35 -11.56
N VAL A 308 4.20 18.52 -10.26
CA VAL A 308 3.21 18.36 -9.17
C VAL A 308 2.05 19.35 -9.34
N ALA A 309 2.34 20.63 -9.64
CA ALA A 309 1.32 21.63 -9.87
C ALA A 309 0.42 21.26 -11.05
N ALA A 310 0.99 20.83 -12.19
CA ALA A 310 0.21 20.42 -13.36
C ALA A 310 -0.73 19.23 -13.06
N LEU A 311 -0.29 18.27 -12.25
CA LEU A 311 -1.13 17.15 -11.81
C LEU A 311 -2.26 17.59 -10.88
N ARG A 312 -2.01 18.56 -10.00
CA ARG A 312 -3.02 19.09 -9.06
C ARG A 312 -4.13 19.90 -9.73
N GLU A 313 -3.89 20.46 -10.91
CA GLU A 313 -4.93 21.13 -11.71
C GLU A 313 -5.97 20.13 -12.25
N ILE A 314 -5.63 18.84 -12.33
CA ILE A 314 -6.55 17.81 -12.79
C ILE A 314 -7.27 17.19 -11.60
N PRO A 315 -8.62 17.13 -11.61
CA PRO A 315 -9.37 16.44 -10.56
C PRO A 315 -8.94 14.98 -10.43
N CYS A 316 -8.75 14.54 -9.19
CA CYS A 316 -8.49 13.12 -8.93
C CYS A 316 -9.69 12.28 -9.38
N LEU A 317 -9.38 11.11 -9.94
CA LEU A 317 -10.37 10.08 -10.15
C LEU A 317 -10.98 9.69 -8.81
N SER A 318 -12.31 9.60 -8.78
CA SER A 318 -13.09 9.26 -7.59
C SER A 318 -14.21 8.29 -7.98
N GLY A 319 -14.72 7.56 -6.97
CA GLY A 319 -15.69 6.49 -7.17
C GLY A 319 -15.06 5.16 -7.55
N ASP A 320 -15.91 4.19 -7.89
CA ASP A 320 -15.46 2.79 -8.05
C ASP A 320 -15.05 2.44 -9.48
N PHE A 321 -15.47 3.24 -10.47
CA PHE A 321 -15.20 2.99 -11.88
C PHE A 321 -15.22 4.28 -12.71
N LEU A 322 -14.52 4.23 -13.84
CA LEU A 322 -14.53 5.25 -14.88
C LEU A 322 -15.34 4.76 -16.09
N VAL A 323 -16.11 5.65 -16.71
CA VAL A 323 -16.75 5.40 -18.01
C VAL A 323 -16.13 6.31 -19.06
N GLU A 324 -15.50 5.71 -20.05
CA GLU A 324 -15.03 6.36 -21.25
C GLU A 324 -16.12 6.26 -22.33
N ALA A 325 -16.69 7.39 -22.73
CA ALA A 325 -17.72 7.46 -23.76
C ALA A 325 -17.08 7.68 -25.14
N VAL A 326 -16.94 6.61 -25.92
CA VAL A 326 -16.30 6.64 -27.25
C VAL A 326 -17.25 7.17 -28.32
N PHE A 327 -18.52 6.77 -28.24
CA PHE A 327 -19.55 7.22 -29.17
C PHE A 327 -20.89 7.36 -28.45
N GLN A 328 -21.61 8.43 -28.78
CA GLN A 328 -23.00 8.62 -28.38
C GLN A 328 -23.77 9.25 -29.52
N ASN A 329 -24.94 8.68 -29.82
CA ASN A 329 -25.93 9.23 -30.73
C ASN A 329 -27.11 9.77 -29.92
N ASP A 330 -27.36 11.07 -30.00
CA ASP A 330 -28.41 11.77 -29.25
C ASP A 330 -29.81 11.65 -29.87
N SER A 331 -30.02 10.71 -30.79
CA SER A 331 -31.35 10.40 -31.32
C SER A 331 -32.31 9.92 -30.21
N GLU A 332 -33.61 10.20 -30.34
CA GLU A 332 -34.67 9.72 -29.43
C GLU A 332 -34.86 8.19 -29.44
N ASN A 333 -34.08 7.45 -30.23
CA ASN A 333 -34.15 6.00 -30.31
C ASN A 333 -33.81 5.37 -28.95
N THR A 334 -34.73 4.54 -28.45
CA THR A 334 -34.53 3.76 -27.22
C THR A 334 -33.53 2.64 -27.45
N GLU A 335 -32.70 2.39 -26.45
CA GLU A 335 -31.81 1.23 -26.41
C GLU A 335 -32.62 -0.05 -26.20
N GLN A 336 -32.41 -1.00 -27.10
CA GLN A 336 -33.14 -2.28 -27.17
C GLN A 336 -32.21 -3.47 -27.00
N GLN A 337 -30.91 -3.30 -27.27
CA GLN A 337 -29.91 -4.34 -27.08
C GLN A 337 -28.65 -3.76 -26.45
N ILE A 338 -28.09 -4.50 -25.48
CA ILE A 338 -26.83 -4.18 -24.82
C ILE A 338 -25.89 -5.36 -25.03
N LEU A 339 -24.83 -5.14 -25.82
CA LEU A 339 -23.76 -6.10 -26.03
C LEU A 339 -22.57 -5.70 -25.14
N ILE A 340 -22.12 -6.63 -24.31
CA ILE A 340 -21.05 -6.40 -23.34
C ILE A 340 -19.90 -7.34 -23.67
N THR A 341 -18.69 -6.80 -23.81
CA THR A 341 -17.46 -7.58 -23.93
C THR A 341 -16.67 -7.44 -22.65
N ASN A 342 -16.35 -8.56 -22.00
CA ASN A 342 -15.42 -8.58 -20.87
C ASN A 342 -13.99 -8.55 -21.40
N GLN A 343 -13.30 -7.43 -21.23
CA GLN A 343 -11.92 -7.21 -21.63
C GLN A 343 -11.00 -7.70 -20.50
N VAL A 344 -10.27 -8.78 -20.76
CA VAL A 344 -9.56 -9.55 -19.71
C VAL A 344 -8.08 -9.66 -20.02
N ASP A 345 -7.27 -9.63 -18.97
CA ASP A 345 -5.92 -10.19 -18.93
C ASP A 345 -5.95 -11.46 -18.05
N LEU A 346 -5.22 -12.50 -18.46
CA LEU A 346 -5.31 -13.82 -17.82
C LEU A 346 -4.81 -13.81 -16.37
N GLU A 347 -3.88 -12.93 -16.03
CA GLU A 347 -3.29 -12.83 -14.69
C GLU A 347 -4.00 -11.75 -13.86
N LEU A 348 -4.45 -10.66 -14.48
CA LEU A 348 -5.06 -9.52 -13.79
C LEU A 348 -6.59 -9.57 -13.70
N GLY A 349 -7.22 -10.51 -14.42
CA GLY A 349 -8.67 -10.60 -14.54
C GLY A 349 -9.25 -9.50 -15.43
N THR A 350 -10.47 -9.05 -15.12
CA THR A 350 -11.15 -8.01 -15.90
C THR A 350 -10.43 -6.66 -15.78
N LEU A 351 -10.08 -6.11 -16.95
CA LEU A 351 -9.49 -4.80 -17.12
C LEU A 351 -10.55 -3.75 -17.46
N ALA A 352 -11.55 -4.11 -18.26
CA ALA A 352 -12.65 -3.23 -18.64
C ALA A 352 -13.88 -4.02 -19.10
N TYR A 353 -15.02 -3.34 -19.20
CA TYR A 353 -16.16 -3.79 -19.98
C TYR A 353 -16.39 -2.85 -21.15
N THR A 354 -16.34 -3.37 -22.38
CA THR A 354 -16.80 -2.62 -23.56
C THR A 354 -18.29 -2.85 -23.74
N VAL A 355 -19.07 -1.76 -23.70
CA VAL A 355 -20.54 -1.79 -23.75
C VAL A 355 -21.01 -1.12 -25.03
N THR A 356 -21.73 -1.86 -25.85
CA THR A 356 -22.33 -1.40 -27.11
C THR A 356 -23.84 -1.43 -26.97
N SER A 357 -24.46 -0.27 -27.11
CA SER A 357 -25.91 -0.11 -27.02
C SER A 357 -26.49 0.11 -28.41
N LEU A 358 -27.51 -0.66 -28.78
CA LEU A 358 -28.15 -0.63 -30.10
C LEU A 358 -29.65 -0.36 -29.99
N ASP A 359 -30.22 0.28 -31.01
CA ASP A 359 -31.67 0.42 -31.16
C ASP A 359 -32.33 -0.84 -31.74
N ALA A 360 -33.66 -0.79 -31.94
CA ALA A 360 -34.43 -1.90 -32.52
C ALA A 360 -33.96 -2.32 -33.92
N ALA A 361 -33.37 -1.40 -34.69
CA ALA A 361 -32.85 -1.65 -36.03
C ALA A 361 -31.39 -2.14 -36.02
N GLY A 362 -30.78 -2.29 -34.83
CA GLY A 362 -29.38 -2.68 -34.68
C GLY A 362 -28.40 -1.53 -34.93
N LYS A 363 -28.87 -0.28 -34.99
CA LYS A 363 -28.00 0.88 -35.18
C LYS A 363 -27.31 1.23 -33.85
N LEU A 364 -26.04 1.57 -33.94
CA LEU A 364 -25.25 2.01 -32.78
C LEU A 364 -25.84 3.28 -32.16
N LEU A 365 -26.18 3.19 -30.87
CA LEU A 365 -26.58 4.32 -30.05
C LEU A 365 -25.42 4.80 -29.18
N ARG A 366 -24.73 3.88 -28.50
CA ARG A 366 -23.60 4.21 -27.62
C ARG A 366 -22.50 3.16 -27.66
N LEU A 367 -21.26 3.60 -27.56
CA LEU A 367 -20.09 2.78 -27.30
C LEU A 367 -19.35 3.36 -26.11
N GLU A 368 -19.24 2.57 -25.05
CA GLU A 368 -18.64 2.98 -23.77
C GLU A 368 -17.62 1.92 -23.31
N HIS A 369 -16.59 2.34 -22.58
CA HIS A 369 -15.65 1.46 -21.90
C HIS A 369 -15.68 1.75 -20.40
N HIS A 370 -16.00 0.73 -19.61
CA HIS A 370 -16.17 0.83 -18.16
C HIS A 370 -14.96 0.20 -17.47
N TYR A 371 -14.15 1.00 -16.79
CA TYR A 371 -12.91 0.57 -16.14
C TYR A 371 -13.08 0.58 -14.62
N PRO A 372 -12.87 -0.55 -13.91
CA PRO A 372 -12.84 -0.55 -12.46
C PRO A 372 -11.62 0.23 -11.96
N LEU A 373 -11.84 1.15 -11.02
CA LEU A 373 -10.77 1.92 -10.38
C LEU A 373 -10.29 1.25 -9.09
N ASN A 374 -11.12 0.40 -8.50
CA ASN A 374 -10.81 -0.39 -7.31
C ASN A 374 -11.44 -1.80 -7.42
N PRO A 375 -11.12 -2.74 -6.50
CA PRO A 375 -11.68 -4.10 -6.54
C PRO A 375 -13.22 -4.17 -6.53
N GLU A 376 -13.89 -3.27 -5.79
CA GLU A 376 -15.36 -3.21 -5.71
C GLU A 376 -15.99 -2.68 -7.00
N GLY A 377 -15.25 -1.90 -7.78
CA GLY A 377 -15.69 -1.31 -9.04
C GLY A 377 -16.26 -2.29 -10.04
N LEU A 378 -15.71 -3.50 -10.10
CA LEU A 378 -16.24 -4.56 -10.97
C LEU A 378 -17.69 -4.90 -10.64
N LYS A 379 -18.00 -5.06 -9.35
CA LYS A 379 -19.35 -5.38 -8.89
C LYS A 379 -20.29 -4.21 -9.19
N VAL A 380 -19.87 -2.97 -8.92
CA VAL A 380 -20.66 -1.77 -9.18
C VAL A 380 -20.98 -1.62 -10.67
N ILE A 381 -20.00 -1.83 -11.56
CA ILE A 381 -20.23 -1.81 -13.01
C ILE A 381 -21.27 -2.87 -13.41
N ILE A 382 -21.10 -4.12 -12.94
CA ILE A 382 -22.01 -5.22 -13.27
C ILE A 382 -23.44 -4.90 -12.83
N ASP A 383 -23.63 -4.41 -11.61
CA ASP A 383 -24.94 -4.08 -11.06
C ASP A 383 -25.59 -2.92 -11.81
N ARG A 384 -24.82 -1.89 -12.17
CA ARG A 384 -25.29 -0.78 -13.01
C ARG A 384 -25.74 -1.24 -14.40
N LEU A 385 -24.95 -2.09 -15.07
CA LEU A 385 -25.30 -2.62 -16.40
C LEU A 385 -26.52 -3.56 -16.33
N ARG A 386 -26.69 -4.28 -15.22
CA ARG A 386 -27.90 -5.08 -14.97
C ARG A 386 -29.13 -4.21 -14.81
N GLN A 387 -29.03 -3.15 -14.01
CA GLN A 387 -30.12 -2.21 -13.78
C GLN A 387 -30.53 -1.48 -15.07
N ARG A 388 -29.57 -0.94 -15.82
CA ARG A 388 -29.82 -0.26 -17.12
C ARG A 388 -30.62 -1.13 -18.09
N GLY A 389 -30.23 -2.39 -18.25
CA GLY A 389 -30.94 -3.32 -19.12
C GLY A 389 -32.36 -3.63 -18.62
N ALA A 390 -32.57 -3.73 -17.30
CA ALA A 390 -33.88 -3.98 -16.72
C ALA A 390 -34.84 -2.79 -16.88
N GLU A 391 -34.36 -1.57 -16.66
CA GLU A 391 -35.16 -0.33 -16.76
C GLU A 391 -35.63 -0.07 -18.20
N GLN A 392 -34.81 -0.43 -19.19
CA GLN A 392 -35.11 -0.19 -20.60
C GLN A 392 -35.75 -1.39 -21.31
N GLY A 393 -35.89 -2.53 -20.62
CA GLY A 393 -36.33 -3.78 -21.24
C GLY A 393 -35.37 -4.30 -22.33
N ALA A 394 -34.13 -3.83 -22.32
CA ALA A 394 -33.15 -4.12 -23.35
C ALA A 394 -32.58 -5.54 -23.19
N GLN A 395 -32.45 -6.26 -24.29
CA GLN A 395 -31.82 -7.58 -24.29
C GLN A 395 -30.32 -7.44 -24.04
N ARG A 396 -29.81 -8.06 -22.97
CA ARG A 396 -28.39 -8.04 -22.62
C ARG A 396 -27.69 -9.33 -23.07
N ARG A 397 -26.55 -9.20 -23.73
CA ARG A 397 -25.65 -10.30 -24.08
C ARG A 397 -24.24 -9.98 -23.61
N VAL A 398 -23.56 -10.94 -22.99
CA VAL A 398 -22.17 -10.81 -22.54
C VAL A 398 -21.29 -11.79 -23.29
N LEU A 399 -20.16 -11.32 -23.81
CA LEU A 399 -19.13 -12.10 -24.47
C LEU A 399 -17.85 -12.10 -23.63
N HIS A 400 -17.23 -13.27 -23.53
CA HIS A 400 -15.99 -13.51 -22.81
C HIS A 400 -14.91 -14.00 -23.79
N PRO A 401 -14.28 -13.09 -24.55
CA PRO A 401 -13.22 -13.45 -25.47
C PRO A 401 -11.92 -13.89 -24.78
N GLY A 402 -11.84 -13.76 -23.44
CA GLY A 402 -10.72 -14.20 -22.59
C GLY A 402 -9.38 -13.51 -22.85
N GLN A 403 -9.40 -12.40 -23.58
CA GLN A 403 -8.27 -11.52 -23.85
C GLN A 403 -8.80 -10.11 -24.17
N LEU A 404 -7.92 -9.11 -24.22
CA LEU A 404 -8.25 -7.81 -24.78
C LEU A 404 -8.57 -7.92 -26.27
N VAL A 405 -9.68 -7.32 -26.68
CA VAL A 405 -10.10 -7.23 -28.08
C VAL A 405 -10.11 -5.76 -28.49
N TYR A 406 -9.26 -5.44 -29.48
CA TYR A 406 -9.02 -4.06 -29.90
C TYR A 406 -8.85 -3.96 -31.43
N SER A 407 -8.93 -2.73 -31.93
CA SER A 407 -8.63 -2.36 -33.31
C SER A 407 -7.17 -1.95 -33.42
N GLU A 408 -6.39 -2.62 -34.28
CA GLU A 408 -4.99 -2.25 -34.51
C GLU A 408 -4.85 -0.91 -35.25
N THR A 409 -5.76 -0.62 -36.17
CA THR A 409 -5.76 0.64 -36.93
C THR A 409 -6.25 1.82 -36.10
N GLY A 410 -7.29 1.60 -35.29
CA GLY A 410 -7.85 2.62 -34.41
C GLY A 410 -7.12 2.76 -33.08
N ARG A 411 -6.30 1.76 -32.71
CA ARG A 411 -5.61 1.66 -31.42
C ARG A 411 -6.57 1.88 -30.24
N SER A 412 -7.73 1.22 -30.33
CA SER A 412 -8.84 1.37 -29.39
C SER A 412 -9.50 0.04 -29.10
N LEU A 413 -10.09 -0.11 -27.90
CA LEU A 413 -10.91 -1.27 -27.58
C LEU A 413 -12.11 -1.36 -28.54
N ARG A 414 -12.54 -2.59 -28.81
CA ARG A 414 -13.74 -2.84 -29.61
C ARG A 414 -14.59 -3.92 -28.96
N ALA A 415 -15.87 -3.95 -29.35
CA ALA A 415 -16.73 -5.07 -29.03
C ALA A 415 -16.19 -6.35 -29.69
N ALA A 416 -16.27 -7.47 -28.96
CA ALA A 416 -15.98 -8.79 -29.49
C ALA A 416 -17.07 -9.25 -30.46
N ALA A 417 -16.67 -9.97 -31.50
CA ALA A 417 -17.53 -10.77 -32.34
C ALA A 417 -17.54 -12.23 -31.85
N GLU A 418 -18.50 -13.04 -32.30
CA GLU A 418 -18.56 -14.47 -31.91
C GLU A 418 -17.30 -15.25 -32.32
N THR A 419 -16.66 -14.85 -33.42
CA THR A 419 -15.39 -15.43 -33.88
C THR A 419 -14.25 -15.24 -32.88
N ASP A 420 -14.25 -14.12 -32.13
CA ASP A 420 -13.21 -13.84 -31.13
C ASP A 420 -13.29 -14.83 -29.95
N VAL A 421 -14.48 -15.36 -29.66
CA VAL A 421 -14.69 -16.39 -28.61
C VAL A 421 -14.26 -17.77 -29.10
N ALA A 422 -14.57 -18.12 -30.35
CA ALA A 422 -14.24 -19.43 -30.94
C ALA A 422 -12.72 -19.66 -31.10
N VAL A 423 -11.95 -18.59 -31.35
CA VAL A 423 -10.48 -18.68 -31.48
C VAL A 423 -9.81 -19.11 -30.16
N GLN A 424 -10.41 -18.82 -28.99
CA GLN A 424 -9.86 -19.29 -27.72
C GLN A 424 -10.01 -20.79 -27.51
N THR A 425 -11.17 -21.38 -27.86
CA THR A 425 -11.37 -22.83 -27.74
C THR A 425 -10.39 -23.64 -28.60
N GLY A 426 -9.87 -23.06 -29.69
CA GLY A 426 -8.86 -23.70 -30.54
C GLY A 426 -7.41 -23.56 -30.03
N LYS A 427 -7.11 -22.63 -29.11
CA LYS A 427 -5.77 -22.46 -28.50
C LYS A 427 -5.57 -23.25 -27.20
N LEU A 428 -6.64 -23.85 -26.67
CA LEU A 428 -6.64 -24.70 -25.48
C LEU A 428 -6.42 -26.19 -25.80
N HIS A 429 -6.06 -26.53 -27.05
CA HIS A 429 -5.79 -27.89 -27.52
C HIS A 429 -4.36 -28.08 -28.00
#